data_AF-A0A662BAZ0-F1
#
_entry.id   AF-A0A662BAZ0-F1
#
_cell.length_a   1.000
_cell.length_b   1.000
_cell.length_c   1.000
_cell.angle_alpha   90.00
_cell.angle_beta   90.00
_cell.angle_gamma   90.00
#
_symmetry.space_group_name_H-M   'P 1'
#
loop_
_entity.id
_entity.type
_entity.pdbx_description
1 polymer ?
#
loop_
_entity_poly.entity_id
_entity_poly.type
_entity_poly.pdbx_seq_one_letter_code
_entity_poly.pdbx_strand_id
1 'polypeptide(L)'
;MKNTIGREIPENIKGFGKADLFIGAWEKLKKGWMDEITIPPPNKAKMPHQCKSCSDLEQAIARTSPKNGMTVSFHHHLRNGDNILVKTIDILANMGIKDITLASSSLNQSHDALLKSLKDGTITKIWTSGLRGLLGKAISNGVLDQPIIIHSHGGRVRAIHTGKIQVDLVIIAASAADEEGNATGSHGKSAFGSLGYAMIDAQYAKQVIVVTDNMVDFPCIPISISQNFVDYVVKVDSIGDASQIATGTTRITKSPLDLRIAKLAANVIEHSGFFVPGFSFQVGAGGASLAVAKFIREKMTQQNLKGSFLLGGVTSYIVNMLEEGLFKTVFDVQSFDAAVSSSIRNNKNHIEIPAGLYANPFNCGCLTNKLDVVVLGAL
;
A
#
# COMPACT_ATOMS: atom_id res chain seq x y z
N MET A 1 -9.46 -16.48 26.11
CA MET A 1 -9.34 -17.70 25.26
C MET A 1 -7.90 -17.83 24.78
N LYS A 2 -7.37 -19.04 24.52
CA LYS A 2 -6.03 -19.23 23.93
C LYS A 2 -6.14 -19.66 22.47
N ASN A 3 -5.35 -19.06 21.59
CA ASN A 3 -5.23 -19.50 20.20
C ASN A 3 -4.25 -20.67 20.06
N THR A 4 -4.06 -21.20 18.84
CA THR A 4 -3.21 -22.39 18.59
C THR A 4 -1.72 -22.18 18.87
N ILE A 5 -1.26 -20.93 19.04
CA ILE A 5 0.13 -20.59 19.41
C ILE A 5 0.23 -20.12 20.88
N GLY A 6 -0.80 -20.38 21.68
CA GLY A 6 -0.79 -20.10 23.12
C GLY A 6 -1.04 -18.64 23.53
N ARG A 7 -1.38 -17.74 22.60
CA ARG A 7 -1.68 -16.33 22.95
C ARG A 7 -3.06 -16.22 23.56
N GLU A 8 -3.14 -15.47 24.66
CA GLU A 8 -4.40 -15.15 25.31
C GLU A 8 -5.08 -13.97 24.62
N ILE A 9 -6.31 -14.20 24.15
CA ILE A 9 -7.15 -13.23 23.47
C ILE A 9 -8.51 -13.16 24.19
N PRO A 10 -9.04 -11.96 24.50
CA PRO A 10 -10.38 -11.80 25.05
C PRO A 10 -11.44 -12.40 24.11
N GLU A 11 -12.53 -12.93 24.66
CA GLU A 11 -13.63 -13.45 23.84
C GLU A 11 -14.34 -12.36 23.04
N ASN A 12 -14.53 -11.21 23.68
CA ASN A 12 -15.12 -10.02 23.08
C ASN A 12 -14.18 -8.83 23.25
N ILE A 13 -14.00 -8.07 22.19
CA ILE A 13 -13.18 -6.86 22.14
C ILE A 13 -14.11 -5.69 21.81
N LYS A 14 -14.13 -4.65 22.66
CA LYS A 14 -14.97 -3.45 22.44
C LYS A 14 -14.68 -2.86 21.06
N GLY A 15 -15.72 -2.59 20.27
CA GLY A 15 -15.59 -2.05 18.91
C GLY A 15 -15.24 -3.07 17.81
N PHE A 16 -14.75 -4.27 18.16
CA PHE A 16 -14.47 -5.36 17.22
C PHE A 16 -15.52 -6.48 17.29
N GLY A 17 -16.09 -6.73 18.48
CA GLY A 17 -17.02 -7.82 18.75
C GLY A 17 -16.29 -9.11 19.13
N LYS A 18 -16.88 -10.25 18.76
CA LYS A 18 -16.31 -11.57 19.07
C LYS A 18 -14.99 -11.78 18.34
N ALA A 19 -13.95 -12.17 19.08
CA ALA A 19 -12.63 -12.40 18.51
C ALA A 19 -12.55 -13.73 17.75
N ASP A 20 -12.17 -13.67 16.47
CA ASP A 20 -11.80 -14.84 15.69
C ASP A 20 -10.39 -15.30 16.09
N LEU A 21 -10.26 -16.47 16.71
CA LEU A 21 -8.96 -17.00 17.08
C LEU A 21 -8.19 -17.48 15.85
N PHE A 22 -6.87 -17.27 15.88
CA PHE A 22 -5.97 -17.90 14.95
C PHE A 22 -5.98 -19.42 15.17
N ILE A 23 -6.38 -20.15 14.13
CA ILE A 23 -6.43 -21.62 14.11
C ILE A 23 -5.26 -22.27 13.35
N GLY A 24 -4.39 -21.46 12.75
CA GLY A 24 -3.32 -21.91 11.85
C GLY A 24 -3.39 -21.17 10.51
N ALA A 25 -2.23 -21.01 9.85
CA ALA A 25 -2.12 -20.22 8.62
C ALA A 25 -2.90 -20.84 7.44
N TRP A 26 -2.99 -22.17 7.42
CA TRP A 26 -3.51 -22.93 6.28
C TRP A 26 -4.88 -23.56 6.54
N GLU A 27 -5.37 -23.58 7.79
CA GLU A 27 -6.56 -24.36 8.16
C GLU A 27 -7.81 -23.96 7.37
N LYS A 28 -8.05 -22.66 7.18
CA LYS A 28 -9.17 -22.21 6.36
C LYS A 28 -9.02 -22.59 4.89
N LEU A 29 -7.79 -22.57 4.38
CA LEU A 29 -7.47 -22.81 2.97
C LEU A 29 -7.57 -24.29 2.58
N LYS A 30 -7.43 -25.22 3.54
CA LYS A 30 -7.58 -26.68 3.29
C LYS A 30 -8.91 -27.07 2.68
N LYS A 31 -9.96 -26.27 2.91
CA LYS A 31 -11.29 -26.50 2.32
C LYS A 31 -11.30 -26.32 0.79
N GLY A 32 -10.33 -25.59 0.23
CA GLY A 32 -10.32 -25.19 -1.18
C GLY A 32 -11.32 -24.07 -1.52
N TRP A 33 -12.07 -23.57 -0.54
CA TRP A 33 -13.01 -22.45 -0.66
C TRP A 33 -13.16 -21.73 0.69
N MET A 34 -13.73 -20.51 0.67
CA MET A 34 -13.88 -19.66 1.86
C MET A 34 -15.37 -19.45 2.19
N ASP A 35 -15.74 -19.63 3.47
CA ASP A 35 -17.13 -19.43 3.94
C ASP A 35 -17.53 -17.95 4.07
N GLU A 36 -16.55 -17.05 4.09
CA GLU A 36 -16.77 -15.63 4.26
C GLU A 36 -17.53 -15.01 3.09
N ILE A 37 -18.64 -14.32 3.39
CA ILE A 37 -19.42 -13.57 2.41
C ILE A 37 -18.53 -12.47 1.81
N THR A 38 -18.52 -12.36 0.49
CA THR A 38 -17.92 -11.24 -0.24
C THR A 38 -18.98 -10.24 -0.68
N ILE A 39 -18.62 -8.96 -0.71
CA ILE A 39 -19.48 -7.89 -1.24
C ILE A 39 -19.08 -7.58 -2.71
N PRO A 40 -20.04 -7.29 -3.60
CA PRO A 40 -19.72 -6.80 -4.93
C PRO A 40 -19.24 -5.33 -4.86
N PRO A 41 -18.42 -4.89 -5.84
CA PRO A 41 -18.13 -3.47 -6.02
C PRO A 41 -19.41 -2.61 -6.15
N PRO A 42 -19.41 -1.34 -5.71
CA PRO A 42 -20.54 -0.45 -5.89
C PRO A 42 -20.89 -0.21 -7.37
N ASN A 43 -22.17 -0.29 -7.73
CA ASN A 43 -22.65 0.11 -9.05
C ASN A 43 -22.73 1.64 -9.13
N LYS A 44 -21.84 2.25 -9.94
CA LYS A 44 -21.80 3.68 -10.18
C LYS A 44 -22.38 4.02 -11.55
N ALA A 45 -23.18 5.08 -11.63
CA ALA A 45 -23.68 5.63 -12.88
C ALA A 45 -23.56 7.15 -12.85
N LYS A 46 -23.10 7.74 -13.95
CA LYS A 46 -23.06 9.19 -14.18
C LYS A 46 -23.63 9.49 -15.56
N MET A 47 -24.19 10.69 -15.72
CA MET A 47 -24.65 11.12 -17.04
C MET A 47 -23.45 11.32 -17.97
N PRO A 48 -23.56 10.95 -19.26
CA PRO A 48 -22.53 11.26 -20.25
C PRO A 48 -22.20 12.76 -20.30
N HIS A 49 -20.96 13.10 -20.64
CA HIS A 49 -20.49 14.48 -20.81
C HIS A 49 -20.56 15.37 -19.55
N GLN A 50 -20.65 14.78 -18.36
CA GLN A 50 -20.50 15.51 -17.11
C GLN A 50 -19.04 15.67 -16.71
N CYS A 51 -18.66 16.89 -16.34
CA CYS A 51 -17.33 17.19 -15.84
C CYS A 51 -17.13 16.59 -14.43
N LYS A 52 -16.05 15.82 -14.26
CA LYS A 52 -15.62 15.29 -12.95
C LYS A 52 -14.69 16.24 -12.20
N SER A 53 -14.10 17.20 -12.90
CA SER A 53 -13.19 18.17 -12.30
C SER A 53 -13.91 19.05 -11.27
N CYS A 54 -13.26 19.22 -10.12
CA CYS A 54 -13.67 20.15 -9.07
C CYS A 54 -12.59 21.21 -8.87
N SER A 55 -12.98 22.39 -8.38
CA SER A 55 -12.06 23.53 -8.18
C SER A 55 -10.97 23.23 -7.16
N ASP A 56 -11.33 22.50 -6.12
CA ASP A 56 -10.49 22.21 -4.97
C ASP A 56 -11.00 20.96 -4.24
N LEU A 57 -10.21 20.51 -3.27
CA LEU A 57 -10.48 19.28 -2.52
C LEU A 57 -11.71 19.41 -1.62
N GLU A 58 -11.99 20.60 -1.07
CA GLU A 58 -13.15 20.84 -0.21
C GLU A 58 -14.45 20.72 -0.99
N GLN A 59 -14.53 21.33 -2.18
CA GLN A 59 -15.68 21.19 -3.08
C GLN A 59 -15.89 19.73 -3.49
N ALA A 60 -14.81 19.01 -3.83
CA ALA A 60 -14.91 17.61 -4.23
C ALA A 60 -15.43 16.75 -3.08
N ILE A 61 -14.92 16.93 -1.86
CA ILE A 61 -15.40 16.24 -0.66
C ILE A 61 -16.87 16.58 -0.40
N ALA A 62 -17.27 17.85 -0.44
CA ALA A 62 -18.66 18.24 -0.22
C ALA A 62 -19.65 17.55 -1.18
N ARG A 63 -19.27 17.38 -2.45
CA ARG A 63 -20.08 16.67 -3.45
C ARG A 63 -20.28 15.18 -3.15
N THR A 64 -19.44 14.59 -2.31
CA THR A 64 -19.58 13.18 -1.88
C THR A 64 -20.58 13.00 -0.74
N SER A 65 -21.20 14.08 -0.25
CA SER A 65 -22.15 14.07 0.88
C SER A 65 -21.56 13.39 2.14
N PRO A 66 -20.44 13.90 2.69
CA PRO A 66 -19.78 13.30 3.83
C PRO A 66 -20.68 13.35 5.07
N LYS A 67 -20.56 12.36 5.94
CA LYS A 67 -21.41 12.20 7.13
C LYS A 67 -20.64 11.59 8.28
N ASN A 68 -21.14 11.80 9.50
CA ASN A 68 -20.59 11.17 10.68
C ASN A 68 -20.61 9.63 10.56
N GLY A 69 -19.61 8.96 11.11
CA GLY A 69 -19.53 7.49 11.07
C GLY A 69 -18.97 6.92 9.76
N MET A 70 -18.61 7.75 8.78
CA MET A 70 -18.12 7.27 7.48
C MET A 70 -16.72 6.66 7.57
N THR A 71 -16.42 5.74 6.64
CA THR A 71 -15.07 5.19 6.46
C THR A 71 -14.34 5.94 5.35
N VAL A 72 -13.23 6.56 5.70
CA VAL A 72 -12.37 7.30 4.77
C VAL A 72 -11.06 6.56 4.58
N SER A 73 -10.65 6.36 3.32
CA SER A 73 -9.47 5.59 2.98
C SER A 73 -8.43 6.38 2.18
N PHE A 74 -7.17 5.97 2.34
CA PHE A 74 -6.01 6.56 1.70
C PHE A 74 -4.96 5.47 1.39
N HIS A 75 -4.19 5.69 0.34
CA HIS A 75 -2.99 4.90 0.07
C HIS A 75 -1.74 5.57 0.68
N HIS A 76 -0.62 4.86 0.76
CA HIS A 76 0.60 5.35 1.42
C HIS A 76 1.85 5.36 0.52
N HIS A 77 1.67 5.41 -0.80
CA HIS A 77 2.80 5.35 -1.75
C HIS A 77 3.73 6.57 -1.65
N LEU A 78 3.21 7.73 -1.24
CA LEU A 78 4.01 8.94 -0.96
C LEU A 78 4.79 8.86 0.37
N ARG A 79 4.56 7.83 1.19
CA ARG A 79 5.26 7.57 2.45
C ARG A 79 5.26 8.79 3.41
N ASN A 80 6.44 9.31 3.78
CA ASN A 80 6.56 10.50 4.62
C ASN A 80 6.36 11.82 3.82
N GLY A 81 6.30 11.74 2.50
CA GLY A 81 5.99 12.88 1.65
C GLY A 81 4.50 13.16 1.52
N ASP A 82 3.61 12.28 2.02
CA ASP A 82 2.17 12.48 1.89
C ASP A 82 1.71 13.71 2.66
N ASN A 83 0.96 14.58 1.97
CA ASN A 83 0.30 15.73 2.59
C ASN A 83 -1.23 15.74 2.37
N ILE A 84 -1.77 14.77 1.62
CA ILE A 84 -3.19 14.74 1.25
C ILE A 84 -4.04 14.18 2.38
N LEU A 85 -3.55 13.18 3.12
CA LEU A 85 -4.32 12.54 4.18
C LEU A 85 -4.69 13.54 5.28
N VAL A 86 -3.69 14.23 5.85
CA VAL A 86 -3.92 15.20 6.94
C VAL A 86 -4.84 16.33 6.47
N LYS A 87 -4.60 16.91 5.29
CA LYS A 87 -5.45 17.96 4.71
C LYS A 87 -6.90 17.52 4.55
N THR A 88 -7.14 16.31 4.07
CA THR A 88 -8.49 15.76 3.89
C THR A 88 -9.20 15.64 5.24
N ILE A 89 -8.52 15.11 6.26
CA ILE A 89 -9.12 14.96 7.59
C ILE A 89 -9.40 16.33 8.23
N ASP A 90 -8.52 17.31 8.06
CA ASP A 90 -8.78 18.68 8.54
C ASP A 90 -9.99 19.31 7.83
N ILE A 91 -10.16 19.12 6.52
CA ILE A 91 -11.36 19.57 5.78
C ILE A 91 -12.61 18.92 6.38
N LEU A 92 -12.62 17.59 6.53
CA LEU A 92 -13.76 16.88 7.12
C LEU A 92 -14.07 17.36 8.55
N ALA A 93 -13.04 17.60 9.37
CA ALA A 93 -13.20 18.13 10.71
C ALA A 93 -13.83 19.54 10.71
N ASN A 94 -13.38 20.42 9.79
CA ASN A 94 -13.91 21.78 9.62
C ASN A 94 -15.36 21.78 9.12
N MET A 95 -15.75 20.77 8.33
CA MET A 95 -17.14 20.53 7.94
C MET A 95 -18.00 19.97 9.09
N GLY A 96 -17.42 19.77 10.28
CA GLY A 96 -18.12 19.24 11.45
C GLY A 96 -18.32 17.72 11.44
N ILE A 97 -17.63 17.00 10.55
CA ILE A 97 -17.74 15.53 10.44
C ILE A 97 -16.95 14.87 11.59
N LYS A 98 -17.59 13.91 12.26
CA LYS A 98 -17.06 13.19 13.43
C LYS A 98 -17.24 11.67 13.28
N ASP A 99 -16.65 10.91 14.20
CA ASP A 99 -16.75 9.45 14.23
C ASP A 99 -16.23 8.76 12.96
N ILE A 100 -15.19 9.32 12.33
CA ILE A 100 -14.60 8.76 11.12
C ILE A 100 -13.85 7.46 11.45
N THR A 101 -14.07 6.45 10.62
CA THR A 101 -13.17 5.29 10.52
C THR A 101 -12.08 5.58 9.49
N LEU A 102 -10.84 5.76 9.94
CA LEU A 102 -9.69 5.96 9.06
C LEU A 102 -9.12 4.61 8.61
N ALA A 103 -9.29 4.26 7.34
CA ALA A 103 -8.88 2.97 6.74
C ALA A 103 -7.65 3.08 5.81
N SER A 104 -6.67 3.91 6.20
CA SER A 104 -5.46 4.10 5.40
C SER A 104 -4.61 2.83 5.31
N SER A 105 -4.13 2.51 4.10
CA SER A 105 -3.29 1.33 3.86
C SER A 105 -2.03 1.25 4.75
N SER A 106 -1.45 2.38 5.16
CA SER A 106 -0.42 2.49 6.22
C SER A 106 -0.35 3.94 6.75
N LEU A 107 0.04 4.14 8.01
CA LEU A 107 0.29 5.48 8.59
C LEU A 107 1.78 5.70 8.88
N ASN A 108 2.31 6.85 8.46
CA ASN A 108 3.71 7.26 8.61
C ASN A 108 3.83 8.45 9.56
N GLN A 109 5.07 8.91 9.81
CA GLN A 109 5.35 10.03 10.71
C GLN A 109 4.78 11.36 10.19
N SER A 110 4.68 11.53 8.86
CA SER A 110 4.02 12.69 8.23
C SER A 110 2.56 12.86 8.65
N HIS A 111 1.94 11.82 9.20
CA HIS A 111 0.55 11.85 9.65
C HIS A 111 0.41 12.16 11.14
N ASP A 112 1.50 12.49 11.87
CA ASP A 112 1.45 12.76 13.32
C ASP A 112 0.48 13.91 13.70
N ALA A 113 0.20 14.83 12.77
CA ALA A 113 -0.80 15.88 12.94
C ALA A 113 -2.23 15.35 13.18
N LEU A 114 -2.55 14.12 12.76
CA LEU A 114 -3.84 13.47 13.04
C LEU A 114 -4.11 13.26 14.53
N LEU A 115 -3.11 13.40 15.40
CA LEU A 115 -3.30 13.29 16.84
C LEU A 115 -4.37 14.27 17.37
N LYS A 116 -4.49 15.46 16.75
CA LYS A 116 -5.58 16.40 17.01
C LYS A 116 -6.95 15.75 16.74
N SER A 117 -7.09 15.15 15.56
CA SER A 117 -8.32 14.51 15.09
C SER A 117 -8.71 13.25 15.89
N LEU A 118 -7.74 12.58 16.53
CA LEU A 118 -8.03 11.50 17.48
C LEU A 118 -8.59 12.05 18.79
N LYS A 119 -8.01 13.14 19.30
CA LYS A 119 -8.40 13.74 20.59
C LYS A 119 -9.76 14.44 20.55
N ASP A 120 -10.12 15.03 19.41
CA ASP A 120 -11.36 15.80 19.26
C ASP A 120 -12.55 14.97 18.73
N GLY A 121 -12.39 13.63 18.65
CA GLY A 121 -13.42 12.69 18.20
C GLY A 121 -13.71 12.73 16.70
N THR A 122 -12.91 13.45 15.90
CA THR A 122 -13.04 13.40 14.43
C THR A 122 -12.77 12.00 13.91
N ILE A 123 -11.70 11.35 14.38
CA ILE A 123 -11.36 9.96 14.08
C ILE A 123 -11.53 9.14 15.36
N THR A 124 -12.34 8.10 15.29
CA THR A 124 -12.63 7.21 16.43
C THR A 124 -12.16 5.77 16.20
N LYS A 125 -11.93 5.38 14.95
CA LYS A 125 -11.49 4.03 14.56
C LYS A 125 -10.39 4.10 13.51
N ILE A 126 -9.43 3.18 13.58
CA ILE A 126 -8.33 3.08 12.62
C ILE A 126 -8.18 1.64 12.15
N TRP A 127 -8.07 1.48 10.83
CA TRP A 127 -7.58 0.27 10.16
C TRP A 127 -6.32 0.61 9.39
N THR A 128 -5.21 -0.09 9.64
CA THR A 128 -3.97 0.19 8.92
C THR A 128 -2.95 -0.95 8.96
N SER A 129 -1.94 -0.93 8.07
CA SER A 129 -0.83 -1.90 8.10
C SER A 129 0.20 -1.59 9.19
N GLY A 130 0.45 -0.31 9.45
CA GLY A 130 1.41 0.10 10.47
C GLY A 130 1.14 1.52 10.96
N LEU A 131 1.56 1.78 12.20
CA LEU A 131 1.64 3.10 12.78
C LEU A 131 3.06 3.34 13.26
N ARG A 132 3.56 4.55 13.03
CA ARG A 132 4.91 4.99 13.40
C ARG A 132 4.80 6.26 14.24
N GLY A 133 5.93 6.71 14.76
CA GLY A 133 6.04 8.05 15.34
C GLY A 133 5.11 8.31 16.53
N LEU A 134 4.60 9.54 16.60
CA LEU A 134 3.78 10.00 17.71
C LEU A 134 2.41 9.32 17.73
N LEU A 135 1.84 9.00 16.56
CA LEU A 135 0.58 8.24 16.50
C LEU A 135 0.70 6.88 17.17
N GLY A 136 1.75 6.11 16.88
CA GLY A 136 1.95 4.78 17.49
C GLY A 136 2.05 4.87 19.02
N LYS A 137 2.77 5.88 19.53
CA LYS A 137 2.90 6.13 20.97
C LYS A 137 1.57 6.55 21.60
N ALA A 138 0.82 7.43 20.94
CA ALA A 138 -0.47 7.91 21.43
C ALA A 138 -1.52 6.80 21.50
N ILE A 139 -1.60 5.94 20.47
CA ILE A 139 -2.47 4.76 20.47
C ILE A 139 -2.09 3.79 21.59
N SER A 140 -0.79 3.54 21.79
CA SER A 140 -0.31 2.68 22.87
C SER A 140 -0.64 3.23 24.26
N ASN A 141 -0.73 4.56 24.39
CA ASN A 141 -1.13 5.24 25.62
C ASN A 141 -2.65 5.39 25.77
N GLY A 142 -3.46 4.78 24.90
CA GLY A 142 -4.92 4.76 25.04
C GLY A 142 -5.63 6.05 24.61
N VAL A 143 -5.12 6.76 23.59
CA VAL A 143 -5.81 7.95 23.05
C VAL A 143 -7.17 7.65 22.43
N LEU A 144 -7.46 6.38 22.09
CA LEU A 144 -8.76 5.92 21.58
C LEU A 144 -9.39 4.92 22.55
N ASP A 145 -10.72 5.00 22.68
CA ASP A 145 -11.54 4.08 23.49
C ASP A 145 -11.66 2.66 22.92
N GLN A 146 -11.36 2.52 21.62
CA GLN A 146 -11.45 1.27 20.88
C GLN A 146 -10.07 0.91 20.35
N PRO A 147 -9.69 -0.39 20.37
CA PRO A 147 -8.43 -0.82 19.80
C PRO A 147 -8.44 -0.59 18.29
N ILE A 148 -7.29 -0.17 17.78
CA ILE A 148 -7.06 -0.10 16.34
C ILE A 148 -6.98 -1.51 15.75
N ILE A 149 -7.23 -1.62 14.44
CA ILE A 149 -7.14 -2.90 13.73
C ILE A 149 -5.93 -2.86 12.79
N ILE A 150 -4.93 -3.66 13.13
CA ILE A 150 -3.74 -3.86 12.31
C ILE A 150 -3.97 -5.03 11.36
N HIS A 151 -3.66 -4.85 10.08
CA HIS A 151 -3.81 -5.89 9.06
C HIS A 151 -2.57 -5.97 8.16
N SER A 152 -2.26 -7.15 7.62
CA SER A 152 -1.31 -7.23 6.51
C SER A 152 -1.88 -6.58 5.25
N HIS A 153 -1.04 -6.30 4.24
CA HIS A 153 -1.52 -5.77 2.96
C HIS A 153 -2.54 -6.70 2.28
N GLY A 154 -2.29 -8.01 2.27
CA GLY A 154 -3.26 -9.00 1.80
C GLY A 154 -4.51 -9.08 2.66
N GLY A 155 -4.35 -8.96 3.98
CA GLY A 155 -5.46 -8.94 4.93
C GLY A 155 -6.39 -7.73 4.75
N ARG A 156 -5.85 -6.59 4.31
CA ARG A 156 -6.63 -5.40 3.93
C ARG A 156 -7.53 -5.68 2.74
N VAL A 157 -6.98 -6.24 1.67
CA VAL A 157 -7.75 -6.59 0.46
C VAL A 157 -8.88 -7.54 0.83
N ARG A 158 -8.59 -8.58 1.59
CA ARG A 158 -9.61 -9.49 2.14
C ARG A 158 -10.67 -8.74 2.95
N ALA A 159 -10.27 -7.82 3.83
CA ALA A 159 -11.20 -7.07 4.68
C ALA A 159 -12.14 -6.16 3.85
N ILE A 160 -11.65 -5.59 2.76
CA ILE A 160 -12.48 -4.84 1.79
C ILE A 160 -13.41 -5.79 1.03
N HIS A 161 -12.89 -6.88 0.46
CA HIS A 161 -13.69 -7.89 -0.27
C HIS A 161 -14.82 -8.49 0.56
N THR A 162 -14.59 -8.69 1.87
CA THR A 162 -15.58 -9.28 2.79
C THR A 162 -16.47 -8.24 3.46
N GLY A 163 -16.34 -6.96 3.11
CA GLY A 163 -17.13 -5.87 3.71
C GLY A 163 -16.84 -5.61 5.19
N LYS A 164 -15.74 -6.14 5.74
CA LYS A 164 -15.24 -5.77 7.08
C LYS A 164 -14.70 -4.33 7.09
N ILE A 165 -14.15 -3.88 5.96
CA ILE A 165 -13.89 -2.47 5.66
C ILE A 165 -14.82 -2.08 4.51
N GLN A 166 -15.77 -1.18 4.76
CA GLN A 166 -16.64 -0.62 3.72
C GLN A 166 -16.24 0.82 3.49
N VAL A 167 -15.52 1.10 2.41
CA VAL A 167 -14.98 2.43 2.13
C VAL A 167 -16.09 3.32 1.59
N ASP A 168 -16.46 4.37 2.33
CA ASP A 168 -17.43 5.37 1.85
C ASP A 168 -16.76 6.38 0.92
N LEU A 169 -15.56 6.86 1.30
CA LEU A 169 -14.78 7.82 0.54
C LEU A 169 -13.32 7.39 0.48
N VAL A 170 -12.72 7.41 -0.71
CA VAL A 170 -11.27 7.33 -0.88
C VAL A 170 -10.75 8.58 -1.57
N ILE A 171 -9.64 9.10 -1.04
CA ILE A 171 -8.83 10.10 -1.73
C ILE A 171 -7.56 9.43 -2.26
N ILE A 172 -7.37 9.47 -3.58
CA ILE A 172 -6.22 8.88 -4.26
C ILE A 172 -5.34 10.01 -4.78
N ALA A 173 -4.21 10.23 -4.10
CA ALA A 173 -3.13 11.03 -4.66
C ALA A 173 -2.51 10.32 -5.87
N ALA A 174 -2.43 10.98 -7.02
CA ALA A 174 -1.80 10.47 -8.23
C ALA A 174 -0.80 11.50 -8.76
N SER A 175 0.35 11.05 -9.26
CA SER A 175 1.37 11.96 -9.76
C SER A 175 1.02 12.56 -11.12
N ALA A 176 0.08 11.94 -11.85
CA ALA A 176 -0.56 12.48 -13.04
C ALA A 176 -1.99 11.94 -13.14
N ALA A 177 -2.91 12.77 -13.66
CA ALA A 177 -4.28 12.35 -13.99
C ALA A 177 -4.87 13.25 -15.09
N ASP A 178 -5.84 12.74 -15.83
CA ASP A 178 -6.67 13.54 -16.76
C ASP A 178 -8.00 13.98 -16.11
N GLU A 179 -8.78 14.83 -16.80
CA GLU A 179 -10.06 15.33 -16.29
C GLU A 179 -11.15 14.25 -16.11
N GLU A 180 -10.99 13.09 -16.76
CA GLU A 180 -11.92 11.96 -16.66
C GLU A 180 -11.57 11.00 -15.50
N GLY A 181 -10.37 11.14 -14.92
CA GLY A 181 -9.92 10.40 -13.76
C GLY A 181 -9.05 9.19 -14.07
N ASN A 182 -8.56 9.02 -15.31
CA ASN A 182 -7.46 8.08 -15.51
C ASN A 182 -6.22 8.65 -14.82
N ALA A 183 -5.56 7.83 -14.02
CA ALA A 183 -4.49 8.31 -13.14
C ALA A 183 -3.35 7.30 -12.99
N THR A 184 -2.16 7.81 -12.72
CA THR A 184 -0.94 7.02 -12.51
C THR A 184 0.02 7.68 -11.51
N GLY A 185 0.91 6.87 -10.94
CA GLY A 185 2.06 7.34 -10.15
C GLY A 185 3.37 7.41 -10.94
N SER A 186 3.36 7.08 -12.24
CA SER A 186 4.58 6.84 -13.05
C SER A 186 5.29 8.09 -13.60
N HIS A 187 4.62 9.24 -13.65
CA HIS A 187 5.18 10.47 -14.22
C HIS A 187 4.56 11.74 -13.64
N GLY A 188 5.18 12.89 -13.91
CA GLY A 188 4.86 14.17 -13.28
C GLY A 188 5.92 14.57 -12.25
N LYS A 189 5.83 15.79 -11.71
CA LYS A 189 6.82 16.34 -10.77
C LYS A 189 6.93 15.55 -9.46
N SER A 190 5.85 14.88 -9.06
CA SER A 190 5.77 14.09 -7.83
C SER A 190 5.66 12.59 -8.12
N ALA A 191 6.24 12.11 -9.23
CA ALA A 191 6.21 10.69 -9.62
C ALA A 191 6.77 9.78 -8.52
N PHE A 192 5.93 8.85 -8.05
CA PHE A 192 6.24 7.94 -6.96
C PHE A 192 6.19 6.46 -7.35
N GLY A 193 5.87 6.15 -8.62
CA GLY A 193 5.84 4.80 -9.17
C GLY A 193 4.48 4.11 -9.02
N SER A 194 4.47 2.90 -8.45
CA SER A 194 3.28 2.06 -8.35
C SER A 194 2.18 2.65 -7.45
N LEU A 195 0.93 2.39 -7.81
CA LEU A 195 -0.33 2.67 -7.10
C LEU A 195 -1.01 1.40 -6.58
N GLY A 196 -0.28 0.28 -6.46
CA GLY A 196 -0.81 -1.05 -6.17
C GLY A 196 -1.76 -1.14 -4.96
N TYR A 197 -1.55 -0.36 -3.91
CA TYR A 197 -2.46 -0.32 -2.75
C TYR A 197 -3.75 0.49 -2.98
N ALA A 198 -3.77 1.46 -3.89
CA ALA A 198 -4.92 2.33 -4.15
C ALA A 198 -5.94 1.67 -5.10
N MET A 199 -5.49 0.71 -5.91
CA MET A 199 -6.33 0.04 -6.91
C MET A 199 -7.55 -0.65 -6.30
N ILE A 200 -7.39 -1.30 -5.13
CA ILE A 200 -8.51 -1.97 -4.45
C ILE A 200 -9.52 -0.95 -3.90
N ASP A 201 -9.05 0.19 -3.43
CA ASP A 201 -9.91 1.27 -2.93
C ASP A 201 -10.75 1.87 -4.04
N ALA A 202 -10.14 2.18 -5.19
CA ALA A 202 -10.86 2.71 -6.34
C ALA A 202 -12.02 1.78 -6.74
N GLN A 203 -11.78 0.47 -6.73
CA GLN A 203 -12.77 -0.53 -7.12
C GLN A 203 -13.93 -0.66 -6.11
N TYR A 204 -13.67 -0.56 -4.80
CA TYR A 204 -14.67 -0.89 -3.77
C TYR A 204 -15.24 0.31 -3.01
N ALA A 205 -14.69 1.52 -3.17
CA ALA A 205 -15.18 2.70 -2.50
C ALA A 205 -16.46 3.24 -3.14
N LYS A 206 -17.41 3.69 -2.31
CA LYS A 206 -18.66 4.33 -2.79
C LYS A 206 -18.38 5.62 -3.54
N GLN A 207 -17.43 6.42 -3.06
CA GLN A 207 -16.99 7.68 -3.67
C GLN A 207 -15.47 7.70 -3.80
N VAL A 208 -14.97 8.05 -4.98
CA VAL A 208 -13.54 8.08 -5.31
C VAL A 208 -13.16 9.46 -5.84
N ILE A 209 -12.24 10.12 -5.14
CA ILE A 209 -11.66 11.40 -5.57
C ILE A 209 -10.19 11.16 -5.93
N VAL A 210 -9.81 11.48 -7.16
CA VAL A 210 -8.40 11.55 -7.57
C VAL A 210 -7.90 12.97 -7.36
N VAL A 211 -6.74 13.11 -6.72
CA VAL A 211 -6.05 14.39 -6.52
C VAL A 211 -4.70 14.32 -7.20
N THR A 212 -4.43 15.26 -8.10
CA THR A 212 -3.16 15.31 -8.86
C THR A 212 -2.53 16.70 -8.78
N ASP A 213 -1.20 16.75 -8.80
CA ASP A 213 -0.46 18.00 -8.96
C ASP A 213 0.09 18.22 -10.37
N ASN A 214 -0.32 17.36 -11.30
CA ASN A 214 0.00 17.35 -12.71
C ASN A 214 -1.22 16.85 -13.50
N MET A 215 -2.15 17.75 -13.80
CA MET A 215 -3.25 17.46 -14.72
C MET A 215 -2.68 17.38 -16.14
N VAL A 216 -2.96 16.28 -16.84
CA VAL A 216 -2.52 16.04 -18.23
C VAL A 216 -3.73 15.97 -19.17
N ASP A 217 -3.47 16.15 -20.47
CA ASP A 217 -4.51 16.00 -21.49
C ASP A 217 -4.99 14.55 -21.56
N PHE A 218 -6.29 14.38 -21.81
CA PHE A 218 -6.89 13.06 -22.00
C PHE A 218 -6.34 12.34 -23.25
N PRO A 219 -6.02 11.03 -23.17
CA PRO A 219 -6.03 10.18 -21.97
C PRO A 219 -4.68 10.17 -21.21
N CYS A 220 -4.74 10.15 -19.88
CA CYS A 220 -3.57 9.91 -19.03
C CYS A 220 -3.11 8.45 -19.14
N ILE A 221 -1.85 8.21 -19.55
CA ILE A 221 -1.28 6.88 -19.79
C ILE A 221 0.09 6.75 -19.10
N PRO A 222 0.42 5.61 -18.46
CA PRO A 222 -0.41 4.40 -18.29
C PRO A 222 -1.58 4.60 -17.31
N ILE A 223 -2.58 3.72 -17.36
CA ILE A 223 -3.79 3.79 -16.52
C ILE A 223 -3.64 2.85 -15.33
N SER A 224 -3.22 3.37 -14.18
CA SER A 224 -3.15 2.60 -12.91
C SER A 224 -4.51 2.60 -12.20
N ILE A 225 -5.19 3.76 -12.20
CA ILE A 225 -6.58 3.92 -11.77
C ILE A 225 -7.38 4.36 -13.00
N SER A 226 -8.47 3.65 -13.28
CA SER A 226 -9.30 3.87 -14.47
C SER A 226 -10.50 4.78 -14.16
N GLN A 227 -10.84 5.64 -15.12
CA GLN A 227 -11.92 6.63 -15.02
C GLN A 227 -13.29 6.05 -14.61
N ASN A 228 -13.55 4.77 -14.89
CA ASN A 228 -14.82 4.12 -14.56
C ASN A 228 -15.03 3.93 -13.04
N PHE A 229 -13.98 4.07 -12.24
CA PHE A 229 -14.05 4.02 -10.79
C PHE A 229 -14.10 5.40 -10.13
N VAL A 230 -13.72 6.46 -10.86
CA VAL A 230 -13.47 7.80 -10.32
C VAL A 230 -14.70 8.69 -10.44
N ASP A 231 -15.06 9.31 -9.32
CA ASP A 231 -16.18 10.24 -9.24
C ASP A 231 -15.75 11.68 -9.51
N TYR A 232 -14.66 12.14 -8.89
CA TYR A 232 -14.19 13.52 -9.02
C TYR A 232 -12.67 13.57 -9.19
N VAL A 233 -12.19 14.60 -9.90
CA VAL A 233 -10.77 14.89 -10.09
C VAL A 233 -10.47 16.29 -9.58
N VAL A 234 -9.36 16.45 -8.87
CA VAL A 234 -8.93 17.75 -8.31
C VAL A 234 -7.48 17.99 -8.68
N LYS A 235 -7.20 19.14 -9.28
CA LYS A 235 -5.84 19.65 -9.44
C LYS A 235 -5.44 20.44 -8.19
N VAL A 236 -4.26 20.14 -7.65
CA VAL A 236 -3.66 20.86 -6.51
C VAL A 236 -2.24 21.31 -6.85
N ASP A 237 -1.65 22.18 -6.03
CA ASP A 237 -0.27 22.62 -6.24
C ASP A 237 0.76 21.53 -5.92
N SER A 238 0.47 20.67 -4.96
CA SER A 238 1.32 19.56 -4.54
C SER A 238 0.51 18.48 -3.83
N ILE A 239 0.72 17.22 -4.24
CA ILE A 239 0.22 16.04 -3.52
C ILE A 239 1.15 15.57 -2.39
N GLY A 240 2.34 16.17 -2.29
CA GLY A 240 3.38 15.72 -1.38
C GLY A 240 4.78 16.04 -1.87
N ASP A 241 5.76 15.44 -1.19
CA ASP A 241 7.17 15.54 -1.52
C ASP A 241 7.74 14.16 -1.90
N ALA A 242 7.91 13.94 -3.20
CA ALA A 242 8.44 12.67 -3.72
C ALA A 242 9.90 12.39 -3.27
N SER A 243 10.67 13.41 -2.88
CA SER A 243 12.02 13.20 -2.33
C SER A 243 11.99 12.47 -0.98
N GLN A 244 10.86 12.54 -0.26
CA GLN A 244 10.67 11.89 1.02
C GLN A 244 10.20 10.42 0.92
N ILE A 245 9.98 9.92 -0.29
CA ILE A 245 9.67 8.50 -0.53
C ILE A 245 10.86 7.64 -0.11
N ALA A 246 12.08 8.02 -0.52
CA ALA A 246 13.30 7.27 -0.22
C ALA A 246 13.92 7.63 1.16
N THR A 247 13.10 7.97 2.15
CA THR A 247 13.61 8.35 3.48
C THR A 247 14.13 7.14 4.28
N GLY A 248 15.26 7.34 4.96
CA GLY A 248 15.85 6.38 5.90
C GLY A 248 16.73 5.32 5.23
N THR A 249 16.36 4.05 5.42
CA THR A 249 17.22 2.87 5.17
C THR A 249 17.18 2.33 3.74
N THR A 250 16.53 3.02 2.80
CA THR A 250 16.27 2.55 1.41
C THR A 250 17.49 2.51 0.50
N ARG A 251 18.66 2.92 1.00
CA ARG A 251 19.96 2.71 0.34
C ARG A 251 20.66 1.51 0.95
N ILE A 252 21.53 0.88 0.17
CA ILE A 252 22.41 -0.16 0.69
C ILE A 252 23.22 0.43 1.86
N THR A 253 23.06 -0.19 3.03
CA THR A 253 23.73 0.20 4.27
C THR A 253 25.25 0.15 4.13
N LYS A 254 25.94 1.04 4.84
CA LYS A 254 27.40 1.03 5.01
C LYS A 254 27.84 0.43 6.35
N SER A 255 26.89 0.06 7.21
CA SER A 255 27.17 -0.55 8.50
C SER A 255 27.89 -1.89 8.31
N PRO A 256 29.09 -2.10 8.88
CA PRO A 256 29.80 -3.36 8.77
C PRO A 256 29.00 -4.55 9.35
N LEU A 257 28.23 -4.30 10.41
CA LEU A 257 27.38 -5.32 11.02
C LEU A 257 26.25 -5.74 10.07
N ASP A 258 25.53 -4.77 9.51
CA ASP A 258 24.44 -5.07 8.56
C ASP A 258 24.97 -5.78 7.31
N LEU A 259 26.13 -5.36 6.80
CA LEU A 259 26.78 -5.99 5.66
C LEU A 259 27.22 -7.43 5.96
N ARG A 260 27.69 -7.69 7.20
CA ARG A 260 28.01 -9.06 7.64
C ARG A 260 26.75 -9.92 7.70
N ILE A 261 25.66 -9.41 8.29
CA ILE A 261 24.37 -10.12 8.35
C ILE A 261 23.87 -10.40 6.92
N ALA A 262 23.92 -9.39 6.04
CA ALA A 262 23.49 -9.51 4.66
C ALA A 262 24.30 -10.57 3.88
N LYS A 263 25.62 -10.60 4.07
CA LYS A 263 26.49 -11.61 3.44
C LYS A 263 26.17 -13.02 3.94
N LEU A 264 25.94 -13.18 5.24
CA LEU A 264 25.54 -14.47 5.82
C LEU A 264 24.19 -14.93 5.26
N ALA A 265 23.19 -14.04 5.20
CA ALA A 265 21.89 -14.34 4.62
C ALA A 265 22.01 -14.72 3.14
N ALA A 266 22.83 -14.02 2.34
CA ALA A 266 23.08 -14.38 0.95
C ALA A 266 23.74 -15.76 0.79
N ASN A 267 24.65 -16.14 1.70
CA ASN A 267 25.23 -17.49 1.70
C ASN A 267 24.19 -18.56 2.04
N VAL A 268 23.29 -18.28 2.99
CA VAL A 268 22.16 -19.20 3.28
C VAL A 268 21.30 -19.40 2.04
N ILE A 269 20.98 -18.32 1.32
CA ILE A 269 20.19 -18.39 0.09
C ILE A 269 20.91 -19.22 -0.97
N GLU A 270 22.18 -18.96 -1.23
CA GLU A 270 23.01 -19.72 -2.18
C GLU A 270 23.00 -21.23 -1.91
N HIS A 271 23.04 -21.63 -0.64
CA HIS A 271 23.08 -23.03 -0.22
C HIS A 271 21.70 -23.59 0.17
N SER A 272 20.60 -22.86 -0.08
CA SER A 272 19.25 -23.27 0.32
C SER A 272 18.62 -24.36 -0.55
N GLY A 273 19.18 -24.61 -1.73
CA GLY A 273 18.55 -25.40 -2.80
C GLY A 273 17.57 -24.60 -3.68
N PHE A 274 17.22 -23.36 -3.30
CA PHE A 274 16.38 -22.48 -4.10
C PHE A 274 17.16 -21.52 -5.00
N PHE A 275 18.47 -21.34 -4.80
CA PHE A 275 19.31 -20.50 -5.66
C PHE A 275 19.68 -21.22 -6.96
N VAL A 276 18.68 -21.43 -7.80
CA VAL A 276 18.75 -22.17 -9.08
C VAL A 276 18.21 -21.30 -10.22
N PRO A 277 18.51 -21.62 -11.50
CA PRO A 277 17.97 -20.87 -12.62
C PRO A 277 16.44 -20.76 -12.56
N GLY A 278 15.92 -19.53 -12.67
CA GLY A 278 14.50 -19.24 -12.61
C GLY A 278 13.94 -18.98 -11.21
N PHE A 279 14.76 -18.94 -10.15
CA PHE A 279 14.24 -18.60 -8.81
C PHE A 279 13.66 -17.19 -8.74
N SER A 280 12.74 -16.99 -7.80
CA SER A 280 12.08 -15.73 -7.51
C SER A 280 12.53 -15.16 -6.18
N PHE A 281 12.55 -13.84 -6.08
CA PHE A 281 13.19 -13.16 -4.95
C PHE A 281 12.47 -11.89 -4.51
N GLN A 282 12.33 -11.71 -3.21
CA GLN A 282 11.91 -10.45 -2.60
C GLN A 282 12.88 -10.07 -1.50
N VAL A 283 13.25 -8.80 -1.48
CA VAL A 283 14.14 -8.24 -0.49
C VAL A 283 13.44 -7.13 0.28
N GLY A 284 13.83 -6.94 1.54
CA GLY A 284 13.33 -5.81 2.32
C GLY A 284 13.81 -4.47 1.78
N ALA A 285 13.10 -3.41 2.17
CA ALA A 285 13.34 -2.05 1.67
C ALA A 285 14.42 -1.28 2.46
N GLY A 286 15.23 -1.94 3.29
CA GLY A 286 16.39 -1.29 3.89
C GLY A 286 17.25 -2.10 4.85
N GLY A 287 18.35 -1.47 5.31
CA GLY A 287 19.28 -2.04 6.27
C GLY A 287 19.94 -3.33 5.77
N ALA A 288 20.16 -4.28 6.67
CA ALA A 288 20.71 -5.60 6.31
C ALA A 288 19.83 -6.34 5.28
N SER A 289 18.49 -6.22 5.39
CA SER A 289 17.58 -6.92 4.48
C SER A 289 17.81 -6.50 3.03
N LEU A 290 17.81 -5.19 2.72
CA LEU A 290 18.11 -4.67 1.37
C LEU A 290 19.53 -5.02 0.91
N ALA A 291 20.50 -4.98 1.82
CA ALA A 291 21.90 -5.27 1.50
C ALA A 291 22.13 -6.73 1.05
N VAL A 292 21.22 -7.66 1.34
CA VAL A 292 21.29 -9.04 0.80
C VAL A 292 21.27 -9.02 -0.73
N ALA A 293 20.49 -8.14 -1.35
CA ALA A 293 20.40 -8.03 -2.81
C ALA A 293 21.78 -7.77 -3.45
N LYS A 294 22.68 -7.06 -2.75
CA LYS A 294 24.05 -6.84 -3.23
C LYS A 294 24.83 -8.13 -3.39
N PHE A 295 24.83 -8.97 -2.37
CA PHE A 295 25.59 -10.22 -2.40
C PHE A 295 24.92 -11.27 -3.28
N ILE A 296 23.59 -11.27 -3.37
CA ILE A 296 22.85 -12.10 -4.32
C ILE A 296 23.22 -11.73 -5.76
N ARG A 297 23.21 -10.43 -6.09
CA ARG A 297 23.66 -9.93 -7.39
C ARG A 297 25.07 -10.41 -7.73
N GLU A 298 26.03 -10.24 -6.83
CA GLU A 298 27.43 -10.69 -7.02
C GLU A 298 27.51 -12.20 -7.34
N LYS A 299 26.79 -13.04 -6.57
CA LYS A 299 26.76 -14.49 -6.77
C LYS A 299 26.10 -14.89 -8.09
N MET A 300 24.98 -14.24 -8.45
CA MET A 300 24.28 -14.48 -9.71
C MET A 300 25.20 -14.19 -10.90
N THR A 301 25.92 -13.07 -10.87
CA THR A 301 26.89 -12.72 -11.91
C THR A 301 28.02 -13.74 -12.01
N GLN A 302 28.60 -14.15 -10.88
CA GLN A 302 29.70 -15.13 -10.85
C GLN A 302 29.29 -16.52 -11.39
N GLN A 303 28.05 -16.93 -11.12
CA GLN A 303 27.52 -18.24 -11.52
C GLN A 303 26.75 -18.20 -12.84
N ASN A 304 26.69 -17.04 -13.52
CA ASN A 304 25.85 -16.81 -14.70
C ASN A 304 24.39 -17.27 -14.51
N LEU A 305 23.84 -17.01 -13.32
CA LEU A 305 22.51 -17.45 -12.91
C LEU A 305 21.50 -16.31 -13.13
N LYS A 306 20.31 -16.67 -13.65
CA LYS A 306 19.21 -15.73 -13.88
C LYS A 306 17.97 -16.18 -13.13
N GLY A 307 17.33 -15.26 -12.41
CA GLY A 307 16.06 -15.47 -11.74
C GLY A 307 14.86 -15.23 -12.67
N SER A 308 13.68 -15.67 -12.24
CA SER A 308 12.42 -15.42 -12.95
C SER A 308 11.92 -14.01 -12.67
N PHE A 309 11.55 -13.72 -11.42
CA PHE A 309 10.99 -12.43 -11.06
C PHE A 309 11.44 -11.91 -9.69
N LEU A 310 11.43 -10.59 -9.58
CA LEU A 310 11.52 -9.83 -8.34
C LEU A 310 10.12 -9.37 -7.93
N LEU A 311 9.83 -9.32 -6.62
CA LEU A 311 8.52 -8.96 -6.10
C LEU A 311 8.59 -7.94 -4.97
N GLY A 312 7.57 -7.09 -4.87
CA GLY A 312 7.24 -6.37 -3.65
C GLY A 312 7.58 -4.89 -3.73
N GLY A 313 8.37 -4.42 -2.75
CA GLY A 313 8.80 -3.03 -2.67
C GLY A 313 10.02 -2.76 -3.55
N VAL A 314 9.84 -2.05 -4.65
CA VAL A 314 10.91 -1.89 -5.66
C VAL A 314 11.78 -0.68 -5.36
N THR A 315 13.10 -0.88 -5.35
CA THR A 315 14.10 0.18 -5.29
C THR A 315 14.86 0.26 -6.61
N SER A 316 15.58 1.35 -6.83
CA SER A 316 16.54 1.54 -7.93
C SER A 316 17.58 0.43 -7.97
N TYR A 317 17.94 -0.18 -6.83
CA TYR A 317 18.83 -1.35 -6.83
C TYR A 317 18.20 -2.56 -7.53
N ILE A 318 16.90 -2.78 -7.30
CA ILE A 318 16.10 -3.85 -7.93
C ILE A 318 15.88 -3.55 -9.42
N VAL A 319 15.68 -2.28 -9.77
CA VAL A 319 15.64 -1.82 -11.17
C VAL A 319 16.95 -2.14 -11.89
N ASN A 320 18.11 -1.84 -11.29
CA ASN A 320 19.41 -2.14 -11.89
C ASN A 320 19.58 -3.66 -12.14
N MET A 321 19.15 -4.50 -11.19
CA MET A 321 19.19 -5.96 -11.37
C MET A 321 18.29 -6.44 -12.53
N LEU A 322 17.16 -5.77 -12.77
CA LEU A 322 16.32 -6.03 -13.94
C LEU A 322 17.01 -5.60 -15.24
N GLU A 323 17.60 -4.41 -15.28
CA GLU A 323 18.28 -3.86 -16.45
C GLU A 323 19.54 -4.67 -16.83
N GLU A 324 20.23 -5.23 -15.85
CA GLU A 324 21.35 -6.16 -16.05
C GLU A 324 20.92 -7.55 -16.53
N GLY A 325 19.61 -7.81 -16.61
CA GLY A 325 19.06 -9.08 -17.07
C GLY A 325 19.29 -10.24 -16.08
N LEU A 326 19.51 -9.93 -14.80
CA LEU A 326 19.62 -10.92 -13.73
C LEU A 326 18.26 -11.53 -13.40
N PHE A 327 17.19 -10.77 -13.55
CA PHE A 327 15.81 -11.24 -13.46
C PHE A 327 15.04 -10.90 -14.72
N LYS A 328 14.05 -11.72 -15.09
CA LYS A 328 13.23 -11.49 -16.30
C LYS A 328 12.18 -10.42 -16.08
N THR A 329 11.64 -10.30 -14.87
CA THR A 329 10.50 -9.43 -14.56
C THR A 329 10.61 -8.85 -13.14
N VAL A 330 10.08 -7.65 -12.92
CA VAL A 330 9.82 -7.07 -11.60
C VAL A 330 8.31 -6.86 -11.47
N PHE A 331 7.71 -7.33 -10.38
CA PHE A 331 6.33 -7.04 -10.03
C PHE A 331 6.26 -6.04 -8.86
N ASP A 332 5.77 -4.85 -9.14
CA ASP A 332 5.81 -3.69 -8.24
C ASP A 332 4.43 -3.35 -7.66
N VAL A 333 4.26 -3.62 -6.37
CA VAL A 333 3.06 -3.19 -5.62
C VAL A 333 3.26 -1.82 -4.95
N GLN A 334 4.51 -1.38 -4.80
CA GLN A 334 4.91 -0.11 -4.20
C GLN A 334 6.39 0.19 -4.54
N SER A 335 6.63 1.35 -5.11
CA SER A 335 7.99 1.82 -5.36
C SER A 335 8.55 2.59 -4.15
N PHE A 336 9.83 2.39 -3.85
CA PHE A 336 10.52 2.90 -2.66
C PHE A 336 11.52 4.04 -2.96
N ASP A 337 11.68 4.40 -4.23
CA ASP A 337 12.36 5.63 -4.64
C ASP A 337 11.76 6.21 -5.93
N ALA A 338 11.95 7.51 -6.14
CA ALA A 338 11.42 8.21 -7.30
C ALA A 338 12.09 7.78 -8.62
N ALA A 339 13.30 7.22 -8.58
CA ALA A 339 14.00 6.75 -9.78
C ALA A 339 13.31 5.52 -10.39
N VAL A 340 12.58 4.75 -9.58
CA VAL A 340 11.74 3.63 -10.04
C VAL A 340 10.64 4.06 -11.01
N SER A 341 10.15 5.30 -10.91
CA SER A 341 9.05 5.81 -11.75
C SER A 341 9.36 5.79 -13.25
N SER A 342 10.63 6.02 -13.64
CA SER A 342 11.05 5.88 -15.04
C SER A 342 11.04 4.43 -15.51
N SER A 343 11.45 3.50 -14.64
CA SER A 343 11.48 2.07 -14.94
C SER A 343 10.09 1.51 -15.15
N ILE A 344 9.15 1.80 -14.23
CA ILE A 344 7.76 1.33 -14.34
C ILE A 344 7.05 1.91 -15.57
N ARG A 345 7.43 3.11 -16.01
CA ARG A 345 6.87 3.75 -17.21
C ARG A 345 7.40 3.13 -18.50
N ASN A 346 8.70 2.86 -18.57
CA ASN A 346 9.39 2.62 -19.84
C ASN A 346 9.83 1.17 -20.04
N ASN A 347 9.94 0.37 -18.97
CA ASN A 347 10.41 -1.01 -19.05
C ASN A 347 9.23 -1.98 -19.02
N LYS A 348 8.95 -2.64 -20.15
CA LYS A 348 7.88 -3.65 -20.28
C LYS A 348 7.98 -4.83 -19.31
N ASN A 349 9.17 -5.10 -18.78
CA ASN A 349 9.41 -6.15 -17.79
C ASN A 349 9.23 -5.66 -16.35
N HIS A 350 8.92 -4.38 -16.15
CA HIS A 350 8.53 -3.80 -14.87
C HIS A 350 7.02 -3.64 -14.84
N ILE A 351 6.34 -4.49 -14.07
CA ILE A 351 4.89 -4.63 -14.09
C ILE A 351 4.31 -4.11 -12.78
N GLU A 352 3.49 -3.07 -12.85
CA GLU A 352 2.66 -2.62 -11.74
C GLU A 352 1.61 -3.68 -11.39
N ILE A 353 1.43 -3.99 -10.10
CA ILE A 353 0.45 -4.98 -9.64
C ILE A 353 -0.45 -4.45 -8.51
N PRO A 354 -1.73 -4.84 -8.46
CA PRO A 354 -2.59 -4.53 -7.33
C PRO A 354 -2.20 -5.36 -6.10
N ALA A 355 -2.49 -4.84 -4.91
CA ALA A 355 -2.28 -5.54 -3.64
C ALA A 355 -2.98 -6.90 -3.55
N GLY A 356 -4.09 -7.07 -4.30
CA GLY A 356 -4.81 -8.34 -4.42
C GLY A 356 -4.00 -9.43 -5.12
N LEU A 357 -3.30 -9.09 -6.22
CA LEU A 357 -2.40 -10.00 -6.91
C LEU A 357 -1.10 -10.21 -6.12
N TYR A 358 -0.68 -9.22 -5.33
CA TYR A 358 0.51 -9.33 -4.48
C TYR A 358 0.38 -10.39 -3.38
N ALA A 359 -0.61 -10.26 -2.48
CA ALA A 359 -0.61 -11.01 -1.23
C ALA A 359 -1.99 -11.35 -0.62
N ASN A 360 -3.11 -11.18 -1.34
CA ASN A 360 -4.42 -11.54 -0.79
C ASN A 360 -4.54 -13.07 -0.64
N PRO A 361 -4.84 -13.62 0.55
CA PRO A 361 -5.01 -15.06 0.74
C PRO A 361 -6.37 -15.58 0.24
N PHE A 362 -7.37 -14.72 0.04
CA PHE A 362 -8.72 -15.12 -0.39
C PHE A 362 -8.89 -14.82 -1.88
N ASN A 363 -8.13 -15.54 -2.71
CA ASN A 363 -8.20 -15.50 -4.17
C ASN A 363 -7.68 -16.83 -4.76
N CYS A 364 -7.67 -16.94 -6.10
CA CYS A 364 -7.17 -18.12 -6.81
C CYS A 364 -5.63 -18.20 -6.93
N GLY A 365 -4.90 -17.31 -6.26
CA GLY A 365 -3.46 -17.22 -6.33
C GLY A 365 -2.96 -15.77 -6.24
N CYS A 366 -1.94 -15.56 -5.43
CA CYS A 366 -1.16 -14.32 -5.40
C CYS A 366 0.33 -14.61 -5.64
N LEU A 367 1.09 -13.59 -6.04
CA LEU A 367 2.50 -13.72 -6.42
C LEU A 367 3.39 -14.17 -5.27
N THR A 368 3.03 -13.85 -4.01
CA THR A 368 3.71 -14.39 -2.83
C THR A 368 3.61 -15.91 -2.71
N ASN A 369 2.61 -16.57 -3.31
CA ASN A 369 2.53 -18.04 -3.38
C ASN A 369 3.53 -18.66 -4.36
N LYS A 370 4.17 -17.85 -5.20
CA LYS A 370 5.18 -18.27 -6.18
C LYS A 370 6.58 -17.80 -5.82
N LEU A 371 6.75 -17.26 -4.61
CA LEU A 371 8.01 -16.70 -4.15
C LEU A 371 8.88 -17.77 -3.49
N ASP A 372 10.10 -17.96 -3.99
CA ASP A 372 11.04 -18.97 -3.47
C ASP A 372 11.76 -18.44 -2.22
N VAL A 373 12.21 -17.18 -2.26
CA VAL A 373 13.02 -16.58 -1.20
C VAL A 373 12.54 -15.16 -0.89
N VAL A 374 12.30 -14.90 0.41
CA VAL A 374 12.04 -13.55 0.94
C VAL A 374 12.99 -13.22 2.09
N VAL A 375 13.53 -12.00 2.08
CA VAL A 375 14.37 -11.48 3.19
C VAL A 375 13.60 -10.40 3.95
N LEU A 376 13.34 -10.66 5.23
CA LEU A 376 12.57 -9.78 6.11
C LEU A 376 13.43 -9.28 7.28
N GLY A 377 12.95 -8.23 7.96
CA GLY A 377 13.49 -7.76 9.25
C GLY A 377 12.54 -8.07 10.41
N ALA A 378 13.05 -8.01 11.63
CA ALA A 378 12.29 -8.19 12.87
C ALA A 378 12.72 -7.16 13.93
N LEU A 379 11.83 -6.83 14.87
CA LEU A 379 12.07 -5.94 16.00
C LEU A 379 12.53 -6.70 17.24
#